data_AF-A0A9N7Z1N5-F1
#
_entry.id   AF-A0A9N7Z1N5-F1
#
_cell.length_a   1.000
_cell.length_b   1.000
_cell.length_c   1.000
_cell.angle_alpha   90.00
_cell.angle_beta   90.00
_cell.angle_gamma   90.00
#
_symmetry.space_group_name_H-M   'P 1'
#
loop_
_entity.id
_entity.type
_entity.pdbx_description
1 polymer ?
#
loop_
_entity_poly.entity_id
_entity_poly.type
_entity_poly.pdbx_seq_one_letter_code
_entity_poly.pdbx_strand_id
1 'polypeptide(L)'
;MTVKNLKESVQEAPDHLSPDREKKLVFLTSRVHPGESPASFICQGVIDFLVSQHPVAQILRDHVIFKIVPMLNPDGVYLGNYRCSLMGFDLNRHWQDPSPWAHPTLHAVKQLIMQMNQDPRAWSLMRVPGFEGSARGLH
;
A
#
# COMPACT_ATOMS: atom_id res chain seq x y z
N MET A 1 35.18 37.68 19.92
CA MET A 1 34.28 36.58 20.30
C MET A 1 32.97 36.75 19.54
N THR A 2 32.82 36.05 18.43
CA THR A 2 31.57 36.04 17.66
C THR A 2 31.13 34.60 17.57
N VAL A 3 30.00 34.28 18.22
CA VAL A 3 29.41 32.94 18.20
C VAL A 3 28.77 32.75 16.82
N LYS A 4 29.40 31.94 15.96
CA LYS A 4 28.75 31.41 14.76
C LYS A 4 27.81 30.29 15.23
N ASN A 5 26.50 30.49 15.08
CA ASN A 5 25.51 29.45 15.35
C ASN A 5 25.65 28.31 14.33
N LEU A 6 25.73 27.08 14.84
CA LEU A 6 25.76 25.82 14.10
C LEU A 6 24.50 25.67 13.21
N LYS A 7 24.63 26.00 11.92
CA LYS A 7 23.75 25.51 10.85
C LYS A 7 24.54 25.22 9.57
N GLU A 8 25.61 24.45 9.72
CA GLU A 8 26.32 23.73 8.66
C GLU A 8 26.69 22.40 9.33
N SER A 9 26.33 21.21 8.88
CA SER A 9 26.27 20.71 7.52
C SER A 9 25.43 19.42 7.50
N VAL A 10 24.20 19.46 7.00
CA VAL A 10 23.65 18.27 6.33
C VAL A 10 23.92 18.54 4.87
N GLN A 11 25.04 18.00 4.41
CA GLN A 11 25.36 17.92 3.00
C GLN A 11 24.15 17.28 2.32
N GLU A 12 23.39 18.03 1.52
CA GLU A 12 22.42 17.43 0.61
C GLU A 12 23.21 16.49 -0.28
N ALA A 13 23.08 15.19 -0.02
CA ALA A 13 23.69 14.17 -0.85
C ALA A 13 23.16 14.38 -2.28
N PRO A 14 24.04 14.33 -3.30
CA PRO A 14 23.62 14.55 -4.69
C PRO A 14 22.47 13.62 -5.01
N ASP A 15 21.45 14.16 -5.68
CA ASP A 15 20.25 13.50 -6.17
C ASP A 15 20.66 12.39 -7.16
N HIS A 16 21.20 11.28 -6.64
CA HIS A 16 21.38 10.04 -7.37
C HIS A 16 19.96 9.55 -7.64
N LEU A 17 19.42 9.95 -8.80
CA LEU A 17 18.17 9.46 -9.36
C LEU A 17 18.13 7.94 -9.19
N SER A 18 17.45 7.48 -8.14
CA SER A 18 17.24 6.05 -7.93
C SER A 18 16.48 5.53 -9.16
N PRO A 19 16.89 4.42 -9.78
CA PRO A 19 16.24 3.87 -10.97
C PRO A 19 14.75 3.54 -10.80
N ASP A 20 14.26 3.58 -9.56
CA ASP A 20 12.86 3.41 -9.19
C ASP A 20 11.99 4.68 -9.37
N ARG A 21 12.56 5.84 -9.76
CA ARG A 21 11.81 7.12 -9.86
C ARG A 21 10.76 7.13 -10.97
N GLU A 22 10.83 6.20 -11.93
CA GLU A 22 9.90 6.08 -13.07
C GLU A 22 8.99 4.85 -13.01
N LYS A 23 9.14 3.98 -12.01
CA LYS A 23 8.40 2.71 -11.96
C LYS A 23 6.96 2.93 -11.51
N LYS A 24 6.02 2.25 -12.17
CA LYS A 24 4.60 2.30 -11.78
C LYS A 24 4.39 1.57 -10.46
N LEU A 25 3.47 2.06 -9.63
CA LEU A 25 3.11 1.39 -8.38
C LEU A 25 1.82 0.60 -8.55
N VAL A 26 1.84 -0.67 -8.15
CA VAL A 26 0.64 -1.52 -8.07
C VAL A 26 0.49 -2.00 -6.63
N PHE A 27 -0.66 -1.69 -6.02
CA PHE A 27 -1.02 -2.14 -4.69
C PHE A 27 -2.02 -3.30 -4.78
N LEU A 28 -1.68 -4.45 -4.22
CA LEU A 28 -2.52 -5.65 -4.20
C LEU A 28 -2.88 -5.98 -2.75
N THR A 29 -4.17 -6.18 -2.47
CA THR A 29 -4.65 -6.70 -1.19
C THR A 29 -5.51 -7.93 -1.41
N SER A 30 -5.49 -8.87 -0.48
CA SER A 30 -6.38 -10.02 -0.48
C SER A 30 -6.94 -10.34 0.92
N ARG A 31 -7.96 -11.21 0.97
CA ARG A 31 -8.67 -11.62 2.19
C ARG A 31 -9.17 -10.45 3.04
N VAL A 32 -9.94 -9.54 2.42
CA VAL A 32 -10.74 -8.55 3.16
C VAL A 32 -11.89 -9.25 3.89
N HIS A 33 -12.57 -10.17 3.20
CA HIS A 33 -13.49 -11.10 3.83
C HIS A 33 -12.74 -12.40 4.16
N PRO A 34 -12.84 -12.88 5.41
CA PRO A 34 -12.11 -14.06 5.82
C PRO A 34 -12.48 -15.34 5.06
N GLY A 35 -13.76 -15.51 4.71
CA GLY A 35 -14.30 -16.71 4.04
C GLY A 35 -13.86 -16.87 2.58
N GLU A 36 -13.25 -15.85 1.98
CA GLU A 36 -12.75 -15.88 0.60
C GLU A 36 -11.39 -16.58 0.51
N SER A 37 -11.28 -17.80 1.04
CA SER A 37 -10.02 -18.57 1.05
C SER A 37 -9.36 -18.76 -0.33
N PRO A 38 -10.08 -18.86 -1.47
CA PRO A 38 -9.46 -18.89 -2.80
C PRO A 38 -8.57 -17.67 -3.09
N ALA A 39 -8.88 -16.50 -2.50
CA ALA A 39 -8.09 -15.29 -2.69
C ALA A 39 -6.65 -15.43 -2.19
N SER A 40 -6.40 -16.25 -1.16
CA SER A 40 -5.04 -16.52 -0.68
C SER A 40 -4.23 -17.33 -1.67
N PHE A 41 -4.83 -18.33 -2.32
CA PHE A 41 -4.14 -19.13 -3.33
C PHE A 41 -3.80 -18.30 -4.58
N ILE A 42 -4.72 -17.43 -5.01
CA ILE A 42 -4.45 -16.48 -6.09
C ILE A 42 -3.31 -15.54 -5.71
N CYS A 43 -3.36 -14.95 -4.51
CA CYS A 43 -2.32 -14.05 -4.03
C CYS A 43 -0.96 -14.75 -3.95
N GLN A 44 -0.92 -16.00 -3.49
CA GLN A 44 0.30 -16.81 -3.46
C GLN A 44 0.83 -17.04 -4.88
N GLY A 45 -0.02 -17.44 -5.83
CA GLY A 45 0.38 -17.65 -7.22
C GLY A 45 0.90 -16.38 -7.90
N VAL A 46 0.32 -15.21 -7.58
CA VAL A 46 0.85 -13.92 -8.04
C VAL A 46 2.24 -13.66 -7.49
N ILE A 47 2.46 -13.88 -6.18
CA ILE A 47 3.77 -13.71 -5.56
C ILE A 47 4.78 -14.67 -6.18
N ASP A 48 4.43 -15.96 -6.30
CA ASP A 48 5.29 -17.01 -6.87
C ASP A 48 5.71 -16.67 -8.30
N PHE A 49 4.75 -16.22 -9.14
CA PHE A 49 5.05 -15.74 -10.48
C PHE A 49 5.99 -14.53 -10.45
N LEU A 50 5.67 -13.53 -9.62
CA LEU A 50 6.44 -12.29 -9.49
C LEU A 50 7.83 -12.48 -8.90
N VAL A 51 8.15 -13.60 -8.25
CA VAL A 51 9.53 -13.91 -7.78
C VAL A 51 10.25 -14.91 -8.69
N SER A 52 9.54 -15.53 -9.63
CA SER A 52 10.11 -16.52 -10.55
C SER A 52 11.13 -15.91 -11.53
N GLN A 53 11.84 -16.80 -12.22
CA GLN A 53 12.76 -16.46 -13.31
C GLN A 53 12.06 -16.25 -14.66
N HIS A 54 10.73 -16.20 -14.67
CA HIS A 54 9.98 -16.01 -15.91
C HIS A 54 10.33 -14.65 -16.54
N PRO A 55 10.62 -14.57 -17.86
CA PRO A 55 11.03 -13.31 -18.50
C PRO A 55 10.04 -12.16 -18.29
N VAL A 56 8.74 -12.46 -18.34
CA VAL A 56 7.69 -11.46 -18.07
C VAL A 56 7.76 -10.95 -16.62
N ALA A 57 8.04 -11.82 -15.64
CA ALA A 57 8.15 -11.41 -14.25
C ALA A 57 9.37 -10.50 -14.02
N GLN A 58 10.49 -10.76 -14.72
CA GLN A 58 11.66 -9.89 -14.70
C GLN A 58 11.33 -8.50 -15.24
N ILE A 59 10.71 -8.43 -16.43
CA ILE A 59 10.28 -7.15 -17.04
C ILE A 59 9.33 -6.39 -16.11
N LEU A 60 8.41 -7.08 -15.45
CA LEU A 60 7.50 -6.46 -14.50
C LEU A 60 8.24 -5.88 -13.28
N ARG A 61 9.21 -6.59 -12.70
CA ARG A 61 10.02 -6.09 -11.58
C ARG A 61 10.90 -4.89 -11.98
N ASP A 62 11.28 -4.81 -13.24
CA ASP A 62 12.08 -3.70 -13.78
C ASP A 62 11.26 -2.42 -13.99
N HIS A 63 9.94 -2.51 -14.18
CA HIS A 63 9.09 -1.36 -14.52
C HIS A 63 7.99 -1.04 -13.49
N VAL A 64 7.71 -1.98 -12.57
CA VAL A 64 6.59 -1.90 -11.64
C VAL A 64 7.04 -2.29 -10.24
N ILE A 65 6.66 -1.46 -9.27
CA ILE A 65 6.78 -1.74 -7.85
C ILE A 65 5.47 -2.37 -7.38
N PHE A 66 5.52 -3.63 -6.96
CA PHE A 66 4.37 -4.31 -6.34
C PHE A 66 4.41 -4.17 -4.82
N LYS A 67 3.32 -3.70 -4.23
CA LYS A 67 3.11 -3.69 -2.78
C LYS A 67 1.93 -4.61 -2.47
N ILE A 68 2.22 -5.72 -1.81
CA ILE A 68 1.26 -6.81 -1.66
C ILE A 68 0.95 -7.02 -0.17
N VAL A 69 -0.34 -6.98 0.18
CA VAL A 69 -0.88 -7.35 1.49
C VAL A 69 -1.67 -8.65 1.32
N PRO A 70 -1.08 -9.81 1.68
CA PRO A 70 -1.67 -11.12 1.39
C PRO A 70 -2.87 -11.47 2.28
N MET A 71 -3.11 -10.70 3.34
CA MET A 71 -4.26 -10.89 4.21
C MET A 71 -4.61 -9.61 4.95
N LEU A 72 -5.77 -9.04 4.65
CA LEU A 72 -6.24 -7.81 5.28
C LEU A 72 -7.01 -8.06 6.59
N ASN A 73 -7.58 -9.26 6.77
CA ASN A 73 -8.38 -9.64 7.93
C ASN A 73 -7.88 -10.93 8.59
N PRO A 74 -6.66 -10.95 9.16
CA PRO A 74 -6.11 -12.15 9.79
C PRO A 74 -6.94 -12.66 10.97
N ASP A 75 -7.50 -11.75 11.78
CA ASP A 75 -8.28 -12.12 12.96
C ASP A 75 -9.59 -12.82 12.58
N GLY A 76 -10.31 -12.28 11.60
CA GLY A 76 -11.54 -12.91 11.12
C GLY A 76 -11.27 -14.28 10.49
N VAL A 77 -10.10 -14.50 9.89
CA VAL A 77 -9.69 -15.80 9.35
C VAL A 77 -9.42 -16.79 10.48
N TYR A 78 -8.64 -16.38 11.47
CA TYR A 78 -8.31 -17.21 12.63
C TYR A 78 -9.57 -17.69 13.38
N LEU A 79 -10.56 -16.80 13.51
CA LEU A 79 -11.82 -17.09 14.20
C LEU A 79 -12.84 -17.86 13.36
N GLY A 80 -12.57 -18.09 12.07
CA GLY A 80 -13.49 -18.77 11.17
C GLY A 80 -14.72 -17.94 10.79
N ASN A 81 -14.64 -16.61 10.85
CA ASN A 81 -15.68 -15.74 10.33
C ASN A 81 -15.81 -15.92 8.81
N TYR A 82 -16.96 -15.56 8.25
CA TYR A 82 -17.13 -15.56 6.78
C TYR A 82 -16.85 -14.18 6.18
N ARG A 83 -17.44 -13.12 6.74
CA ARG A 83 -17.41 -11.77 6.16
C ARG A 83 -16.74 -10.72 7.05
N CYS A 84 -16.93 -10.82 8.35
CA CYS A 84 -16.59 -9.74 9.27
C CYS A 84 -15.22 -9.92 9.94
N SER A 85 -14.65 -8.81 10.43
CA SER A 85 -13.52 -8.81 11.35
C SER A 85 -13.90 -9.38 12.73
N LEU A 86 -12.93 -9.49 13.64
CA LEU A 86 -13.14 -9.88 15.03
C LEU A 86 -14.28 -9.08 15.70
N MET A 87 -14.38 -7.79 15.40
CA MET A 87 -15.38 -6.88 16.01
C MET A 87 -16.73 -6.89 15.29
N GLY A 88 -16.94 -7.79 14.32
CA GLY A 88 -18.21 -7.91 13.59
C GLY A 88 -18.38 -6.93 12.43
N PHE A 89 -17.35 -6.14 12.09
CA PHE A 89 -17.42 -5.16 10.99
C PHE A 89 -17.07 -5.76 9.63
N ASP A 90 -17.81 -5.33 8.60
CA ASP A 90 -17.42 -5.54 7.19
C ASP A 90 -16.36 -4.49 6.82
N LEU A 91 -15.09 -4.92 6.79
CA LEU A 91 -13.96 -4.03 6.51
C LEU A 91 -14.08 -3.32 5.16
N ASN A 92 -14.73 -3.93 4.16
CA ASN A 92 -14.86 -3.32 2.84
C ASN A 92 -15.83 -2.14 2.82
N ARG A 93 -16.58 -1.90 3.91
CA ARG A 93 -17.47 -0.73 4.06
C ARG A 93 -16.84 0.44 4.81
N HIS A 94 -15.63 0.28 5.33
CA HIS A 94 -14.98 1.29 6.20
C HIS A 94 -13.73 1.92 5.59
N TRP A 95 -13.51 1.80 4.28
CA TRP A 95 -12.38 2.44 3.58
C TRP A 95 -12.39 3.97 3.68
N GLN A 96 -13.58 4.61 3.72
CA GLN A 96 -13.70 6.07 3.77
C GLN A 96 -13.17 6.65 5.08
N ASP A 97 -13.43 6.01 6.21
CA ASP A 97 -12.97 6.46 7.53
C ASP A 97 -12.69 5.27 8.46
N PRO A 98 -11.54 4.59 8.30
CA PRO A 98 -11.21 3.45 9.14
C PRO A 98 -10.69 3.92 10.50
N SER A 99 -11.41 3.56 11.57
CA SER A 99 -10.90 3.73 12.94
C SER A 99 -9.59 2.94 13.15
N PRO A 100 -8.51 3.56 13.66
CA PRO A 100 -7.27 2.86 13.99
C PRO A 100 -7.44 1.82 15.12
N TRP A 101 -8.49 1.96 15.93
CA TRP A 101 -8.80 1.03 17.02
C TRP A 101 -9.69 -0.13 16.55
N ALA A 102 -10.75 0.15 15.79
CA ALA A 102 -11.70 -0.89 15.34
C ALA A 102 -11.25 -1.60 14.05
N HIS A 103 -10.50 -0.91 13.18
CA HIS A 103 -10.06 -1.40 11.87
C HIS A 103 -8.55 -1.20 11.67
N PRO A 104 -7.69 -1.69 12.58
CA PRO A 104 -6.26 -1.37 12.59
C PRO A 104 -5.56 -1.74 11.27
N THR A 105 -5.88 -2.90 10.69
CA THR A 105 -5.30 -3.35 9.42
C THR A 105 -5.70 -2.45 8.25
N LEU A 106 -6.99 -2.10 8.16
CA LEU A 106 -7.53 -1.22 7.13
C LEU A 106 -6.97 0.20 7.25
N HIS A 107 -6.87 0.72 8.48
CA HIS A 107 -6.26 2.02 8.75
C HIS A 107 -4.80 2.04 8.33
N ALA A 108 -4.00 1.05 8.74
CA ALA A 108 -2.58 0.97 8.37
C ALA A 108 -2.37 0.90 6.84
N VAL A 109 -3.17 0.07 6.14
CA VAL A 109 -3.10 -0.02 4.68
C VAL A 109 -3.50 1.28 4.00
N LYS A 110 -4.55 1.95 4.49
CA LYS A 110 -4.95 3.27 3.96
C LYS A 110 -3.84 4.30 4.15
N GLN A 111 -3.22 4.37 5.33
CA GLN A 111 -2.10 5.28 5.57
C GLN A 111 -0.93 4.99 4.63
N LEU A 112 -0.61 3.71 4.40
CA LEU A 112 0.44 3.30 3.47
C LEU A 112 0.12 3.74 2.03
N ILE A 113 -1.12 3.53 1.57
CA ILE A 113 -1.57 3.97 0.24
C ILE A 113 -1.51 5.50 0.13
N MET A 114 -1.94 6.23 1.16
CA MET A 114 -1.90 7.70 1.18
C MET A 114 -0.46 8.24 1.14
N GLN A 115 0.44 7.65 1.92
CA GLN A 115 1.88 7.98 1.87
C GLN A 115 2.46 7.74 0.49
N MET A 116 2.09 6.62 -0.15
CA MET A 116 2.52 6.30 -1.52
C MET A 116 1.89 7.21 -2.58
N ASN A 117 0.65 7.67 -2.38
CA ASN A 117 -0.01 8.60 -3.29
C ASN A 117 0.55 10.02 -3.19
N GLN A 118 1.07 10.39 -2.03
CA GLN A 118 1.81 11.64 -1.84
C GLN A 118 3.24 11.56 -2.42
N ASP A 119 3.70 10.36 -2.76
CA ASP A 119 4.96 10.15 -3.44
C ASP A 119 4.81 10.40 -4.95
N PRO A 120 5.52 11.39 -5.54
CA PRO A 120 5.50 11.66 -6.98
C PRO A 120 5.90 10.46 -7.86
N ARG A 121 6.46 9.40 -7.26
CA ARG A 121 6.91 8.15 -7.89
C ARG A 121 5.76 7.24 -8.40
N ALA A 122 4.51 7.40 -7.93
CA ALA A 122 3.46 6.38 -8.10
C ALA A 122 2.46 6.58 -9.27
N TRP A 123 2.58 7.63 -10.10
CA TRP A 123 1.49 8.07 -10.98
C TRP A 123 1.33 7.30 -12.32
N SER A 124 0.88 6.05 -12.29
CA SER A 124 0.20 5.51 -13.48
C SER A 124 -0.77 4.37 -13.16
N LEU A 125 -2.05 4.74 -13.14
CA LEU A 125 -3.21 3.94 -13.54
C LEU A 125 -3.74 2.86 -12.58
N MET A 126 -4.67 3.25 -11.70
CA MET A 126 -6.03 2.66 -11.62
C MET A 126 -6.90 3.52 -10.69
N ARG A 127 -7.75 4.41 -11.26
CA ARG A 127 -8.80 5.07 -10.48
C ARG A 127 -9.82 4.02 -10.08
N VAL A 128 -9.93 3.71 -8.80
CA VAL A 128 -11.13 3.12 -8.22
C VAL A 128 -12.21 4.22 -8.22
N PRO A 129 -13.38 4.04 -8.86
CA PRO A 129 -14.45 5.03 -8.79
C PRO A 129 -14.90 5.21 -7.33
N GLY A 130 -14.85 6.44 -6.80
CA GLY A 130 -15.32 6.78 -5.45
C GLY A 130 -14.32 7.50 -4.52
N PHE A 131 -13.11 7.83 -4.96
CA PHE A 131 -12.13 8.58 -4.16
C PHE A 131 -11.97 10.02 -4.69
N GLU A 132 -12.86 10.93 -4.29
CA GLU A 132 -12.67 12.37 -4.46
C GLU A 132 -11.94 12.93 -3.22
N GLY A 133 -10.62 12.81 -3.21
CA GLY A 133 -9.77 13.54 -2.28
C GLY A 133 -9.68 15.00 -2.73
N SER A 134 -10.43 15.89 -2.06
CA SER A 134 -10.29 17.34 -2.19
C SER A 134 -8.87 17.77 -1.80
N ALA A 135 -8.04 18.03 -2.80
CA ALA A 135 -6.75 18.69 -2.65
C ALA A 135 -6.80 20.08 -3.29
N ARG A 136 -7.74 20.92 -2.85
CA ARG A 136 -7.71 22.37 -3.10
C ARG A 136 -8.15 23.11 -1.85
N GLY A 137 -7.22 23.81 -1.22
CA GLY A 137 -7.55 24.80 -0.19
C GLY A 137 -6.57 24.86 0.96
N LEU A 138 -5.30 25.20 0.69
CA LEU A 138 -4.45 25.93 1.63
C LEU A 138 -3.60 26.92 0.83
N HIS A 139 -4.14 28.12 0.66
CA HIS A 139 -3.42 29.37 0.45
C HIS A 139 -3.70 30.26 1.65
#